data_AF-A0A820AZJ9-F1
#
_entry.id   AF-A0A820AZJ9-F1
#
_cell.length_a   1.000
_cell.length_b   1.000
_cell.length_c   1.000
_cell.angle_alpha   90.00
_cell.angle_beta   90.00
_cell.angle_gamma   90.00
#
_symmetry.space_group_name_H-M   'P 1'
#
loop_
_entity.id
_entity.type
_entity.pdbx_description
1 polymer ?
#
loop_
_entity_poly.entity_id
_entity_poly.type
_entity_poly.pdbx_seq_one_letter_code
_entity_poly.pdbx_strand_id
1 'polypeptide(L)'
;MEEARPRSNVYETIGQSIFLNRAAVKMANIDSAFGRMFTDPKTLNNQRSLVHPDEPFYFADICAGPDGFTFGFTLKGKSDFALQKFLAGTPETFDPYYDVKDLDGDGDIFKSENIDALQNYLNKCTCIMRFSVEEQENIQEILSKQLYLCQFLTALSILRPGGHFVCKLFDVFTPFSVGLVYLMYRTFNQISIHKPVTSRSANSERYIICKGLREDMRDIVRAYMYEINVLQNKCNANSEDNDVQSIVPTHILKENENFYEYIRDSNNQLGEHQIRNLRKIRAFVSNATLRNNRQNEVRSKCLQLWKLDNGIENVLLNTPNLFKNSLLDQHQIESLFDYRCVYSLDDSLLLLSCGRSSVFAMELRNKDKQWIPLERIQFRNELPPYTLLLAERVQEQFND
;
A
#
# COMPACT_ATOMS: atom_id res chain seq x y z
N MET A 1 16.95 10.63 23.65
CA MET A 1 15.77 11.03 22.85
C MET A 1 14.81 9.86 22.62
N GLU A 2 15.33 8.69 22.25
CA GLU A 2 14.54 7.49 21.93
C GLU A 2 13.61 7.01 23.06
N GLU A 3 14.01 7.12 24.32
CA GLU A 3 13.15 6.78 25.46
C GLU A 3 12.16 7.88 25.84
N ALA A 4 12.47 9.14 25.52
CA ALA A 4 11.63 10.29 25.86
C ALA A 4 10.45 10.45 24.92
N ARG A 5 10.68 10.20 23.62
CA ARG A 5 9.65 10.23 22.57
C ARG A 5 8.43 9.38 22.91
N PRO A 6 8.54 8.06 23.18
CA PRO A 6 7.39 7.21 23.45
C PRO A 6 6.65 7.61 24.73
N ARG A 7 7.37 8.10 25.75
CA ARG A 7 6.76 8.60 26.99
C ARG A 7 5.97 9.90 26.79
N SER A 8 6.42 10.76 25.88
CA SER A 8 5.80 12.06 25.62
C SER A 8 4.56 11.98 24.71
N ASN A 9 4.53 11.02 23.79
CA ASN A 9 3.47 10.87 22.80
C ASN A 9 2.25 10.14 23.41
N VAL A 10 1.09 10.79 23.44
CA VAL A 10 -0.14 10.20 24.02
C VAL A 10 -0.67 9.01 23.19
N TYR A 11 -0.33 8.95 21.91
CA TYR A 11 -0.79 7.93 20.97
C TYR A 11 0.21 6.76 20.83
N GLU A 12 1.32 6.77 21.56
CA GLU A 12 2.42 5.83 21.32
C GLU A 12 2.01 4.36 21.53
N THR A 13 1.24 4.10 22.59
CA THR A 13 0.85 2.75 22.99
C THR A 13 -0.11 2.11 22.00
N ILE A 14 -0.69 2.84 21.04
CA ILE A 14 -1.49 2.27 19.93
C ILE A 14 -0.65 1.23 19.15
N GLY A 15 0.65 1.51 18.97
CA GLY A 15 1.57 0.57 18.33
C GLY A 15 1.08 0.10 16.97
N GLN A 16 1.24 -1.20 16.70
CA GLN A 16 0.76 -1.85 15.47
C GLN A 16 -0.65 -2.46 15.61
N SER A 17 -1.27 -2.36 16.78
CA SER A 17 -2.54 -3.03 17.09
C SER A 17 -2.53 -4.51 16.66
N ILE A 18 -3.44 -4.92 15.78
CA ILE A 18 -3.60 -6.26 15.20
C ILE A 18 -2.82 -6.47 13.90
N PHE A 19 -2.09 -5.47 13.41
CA PHE A 19 -1.40 -5.52 12.12
C PHE A 19 0.09 -5.84 12.25
N LEU A 20 0.73 -6.17 11.12
CA LEU A 20 2.16 -6.45 11.03
C LEU A 20 3.00 -5.21 11.39
N ASN A 21 2.56 -4.02 10.96
CA ASN A 21 3.28 -2.78 11.21
C ASN A 21 2.35 -1.63 11.63
N ARG A 22 2.95 -0.56 12.19
CA ARG A 22 2.24 0.66 12.60
C ARG A 22 1.62 1.40 11.42
N ALA A 23 2.15 1.19 10.22
CA ALA A 23 1.71 1.88 9.03
C ALA A 23 0.27 1.43 8.66
N ALA A 24 -0.08 0.16 8.79
CA ALA A 24 -1.45 -0.31 8.62
C ALA A 24 -2.45 0.39 9.57
N VAL A 25 -2.05 0.64 10.84
CA VAL A 25 -2.88 1.41 11.78
C VAL A 25 -3.10 2.85 11.32
N LYS A 26 -2.11 3.46 10.64
CA LYS A 26 -2.28 4.79 10.04
C LYS A 26 -3.39 4.80 8.99
N MET A 27 -3.45 3.76 8.17
CA MET A 27 -4.54 3.62 7.18
C MET A 27 -5.89 3.44 7.86
N ALA A 28 -5.99 2.60 8.90
CA ALA A 28 -7.25 2.46 9.66
C ALA A 28 -7.70 3.79 10.30
N ASN A 29 -6.75 4.57 10.83
CA ASN A 29 -7.02 5.89 11.37
C ASN A 29 -7.49 6.88 10.28
N ILE A 30 -6.77 6.97 9.14
CA ILE A 30 -7.11 7.85 8.03
C ILE A 30 -8.48 7.47 7.48
N ASP A 31 -8.68 6.20 7.14
CA ASP A 31 -9.94 5.71 6.60
C ASP A 31 -11.13 6.00 7.52
N SER A 32 -10.97 5.79 8.84
CA SER A 32 -11.99 6.19 9.81
C SER A 32 -12.22 7.70 9.88
N ALA A 33 -11.17 8.53 9.75
CA ALA A 33 -11.29 9.99 9.80
C ALA A 33 -11.98 10.58 8.56
N PHE A 34 -11.86 9.89 7.42
CA PHE A 34 -12.44 10.28 6.14
C PHE A 34 -13.70 9.47 5.78
N GLY A 35 -14.44 9.02 6.80
CA GLY A 35 -15.77 8.43 6.60
C GLY A 35 -15.76 7.10 5.84
N ARG A 36 -14.69 6.30 5.99
CA ARG A 36 -14.50 5.01 5.33
C ARG A 36 -14.38 5.08 3.82
N MET A 37 -13.98 6.23 3.27
CA MET A 37 -13.91 6.41 1.82
C MET A 37 -12.97 5.44 1.11
N PHE A 38 -11.96 4.87 1.78
CA PHE A 38 -11.07 3.90 1.13
C PHE A 38 -11.63 2.49 1.17
N THR A 39 -12.22 2.04 2.29
CA THR A 39 -12.78 0.69 2.41
C THR A 39 -14.24 0.56 1.93
N ASP A 40 -14.96 1.67 1.84
CA ASP A 40 -16.36 1.77 1.38
C ASP A 40 -16.48 3.00 0.45
N PRO A 41 -15.85 2.96 -0.73
CA PRO A 41 -15.77 4.11 -1.63
C PRO A 41 -17.14 4.45 -2.20
N LYS A 42 -17.53 5.72 -2.10
CA LYS A 42 -18.83 6.21 -2.58
C LYS A 42 -18.65 7.38 -3.54
N THR A 43 -19.62 7.52 -4.43
CA THR A 43 -19.79 8.69 -5.30
C THR A 43 -19.81 9.98 -4.48
N LEU A 44 -19.52 11.13 -5.10
CA LEU A 44 -19.36 12.42 -4.41
C LEU A 44 -20.49 12.79 -3.45
N ASN A 45 -21.73 12.46 -3.81
CA ASN A 45 -22.93 12.74 -2.99
C ASN A 45 -23.15 11.70 -1.88
N ASN A 46 -22.24 10.74 -1.71
CA ASN A 46 -22.32 9.58 -0.82
C ASN A 46 -23.58 8.72 -1.02
N GLN A 47 -24.21 8.79 -2.20
CA GLN A 47 -25.49 8.13 -2.48
C GLN A 47 -25.34 6.70 -3.02
N ARG A 48 -24.26 6.42 -3.75
CA ARG A 48 -24.01 5.11 -4.39
C ARG A 48 -22.57 4.67 -4.18
N SER A 49 -22.37 3.36 -4.01
CA SER A 49 -21.04 2.73 -4.04
C SER A 49 -20.35 3.01 -5.37
N LEU A 50 -19.04 3.24 -5.32
CA LEU A 50 -18.17 3.33 -6.51
C LEU A 50 -17.80 1.97 -7.09
N VAL A 51 -18.03 0.91 -6.31
CA VAL A 51 -17.79 -0.48 -6.72
C VAL A 51 -19.14 -1.18 -6.86
N HIS A 52 -19.36 -1.79 -8.02
CA HIS A 52 -20.58 -2.55 -8.27
C HIS A 52 -20.61 -3.79 -7.37
N PRO A 53 -21.78 -4.28 -6.90
CA PRO A 53 -21.85 -5.48 -6.05
C PRO A 53 -21.20 -6.74 -6.66
N ASP A 54 -21.22 -6.84 -7.98
CA ASP A 54 -20.62 -7.96 -8.75
C ASP A 54 -19.19 -7.64 -9.24
N GLU A 55 -18.62 -6.50 -8.86
CA GLU A 55 -17.27 -6.09 -9.21
C GLU A 55 -16.34 -6.27 -8.00
N PRO A 56 -15.16 -6.89 -8.17
CA PRO A 56 -14.17 -6.94 -7.10
C PRO A 56 -13.68 -5.53 -6.74
N PHE A 57 -13.41 -5.33 -5.44
CA PHE A 57 -12.85 -4.08 -4.93
C PHE A 57 -11.35 -4.02 -5.24
N TYR A 58 -10.98 -3.20 -6.23
CA TYR A 58 -9.59 -2.99 -6.62
C TYR A 58 -8.96 -1.82 -5.88
N PHE A 59 -7.79 -2.07 -5.29
CA PHE A 59 -6.91 -1.00 -4.88
C PHE A 59 -5.44 -1.36 -5.05
N ALA A 60 -4.59 -0.34 -5.20
CA ALA A 60 -3.15 -0.49 -5.38
C ALA A 60 -2.38 0.12 -4.19
N ASP A 61 -1.33 -0.55 -3.73
CA ASP A 61 -0.37 -0.09 -2.73
C ASP A 61 1.01 0.06 -3.39
N ILE A 62 1.41 1.31 -3.67
CA ILE A 62 2.64 1.61 -4.41
C ILE A 62 3.71 2.16 -3.47
N CYS A 63 4.96 1.78 -3.72
CA CYS A 63 6.14 1.97 -2.88
C CYS A 63 5.96 1.39 -1.46
N ALA A 64 5.23 0.28 -1.38
CA ALA A 64 4.57 -0.19 -0.16
C ALA A 64 5.41 -1.11 0.74
N GLY A 65 6.48 -1.71 0.23
CA GLY A 65 7.21 -2.73 0.97
C GLY A 65 7.74 -2.25 2.34
N PRO A 66 7.82 -3.14 3.34
CA PRO A 66 7.66 -4.60 3.25
C PRO A 66 6.21 -5.10 3.39
N ASP A 67 5.26 -4.20 3.59
CA ASP A 67 3.83 -4.56 3.63
C ASP A 67 3.21 -4.25 2.27
N GLY A 68 1.97 -4.69 2.06
CA GLY A 68 1.26 -4.53 0.81
C GLY A 68 -0.17 -5.00 1.02
N PHE A 69 -1.05 -4.49 0.18
CA PHE A 69 -2.46 -4.79 0.24
C PHE A 69 -2.92 -4.89 -1.24
N THR A 70 -3.61 -5.98 -1.59
CA THR A 70 -4.16 -6.41 -2.90
C THR A 70 -3.37 -6.25 -4.22
N PHE A 71 -2.83 -5.09 -4.60
CA PHE A 71 -1.91 -4.96 -5.74
C PHE A 71 -0.70 -4.16 -5.31
N GLY A 72 0.49 -4.73 -5.43
CA GLY A 72 1.70 -4.14 -4.87
C GLY A 72 2.72 -3.76 -5.92
N PHE A 73 3.23 -2.53 -5.88
CA PHE A 73 4.41 -2.13 -6.66
C PHE A 73 5.45 -1.54 -5.72
N THR A 74 6.66 -2.08 -5.64
CA THR A 74 7.70 -1.57 -4.75
C THR A 74 9.09 -1.89 -5.28
N LEU A 75 10.10 -1.13 -4.85
CA LEU A 75 11.50 -1.42 -5.15
C LEU A 75 11.90 -2.79 -4.60
N LYS A 76 12.57 -3.60 -5.42
CA LYS A 76 13.15 -4.86 -4.97
C LYS A 76 14.29 -4.70 -3.97
N GLY A 77 14.56 -5.77 -3.23
CA GLY A 77 15.67 -5.86 -2.30
C GLY A 77 15.27 -5.56 -0.86
N LYS A 78 15.91 -4.58 -0.21
CA LYS A 78 15.72 -4.33 1.23
C LYS A 78 14.32 -3.83 1.60
N SER A 79 13.62 -3.24 0.64
CA SER A 79 12.30 -2.63 0.80
C SER A 79 11.22 -3.40 0.02
N ASP A 80 11.47 -4.69 -0.27
CA ASP A 80 10.58 -5.56 -1.01
C ASP A 80 9.47 -6.14 -0.12
N PHE A 81 8.40 -6.66 -0.74
CA PHE A 81 7.28 -7.27 -0.04
C PHE A 81 7.70 -8.48 0.80
N ALA A 82 7.25 -8.51 2.05
CA ALA A 82 7.43 -9.64 2.96
C ALA A 82 6.14 -10.48 3.02
N LEU A 83 5.77 -11.10 1.89
CA LEU A 83 4.53 -11.88 1.73
C LEU A 83 4.32 -12.93 2.82
N GLN A 84 5.40 -13.56 3.28
CA GLN A 84 5.41 -14.55 4.36
C GLN A 84 4.94 -14.00 5.72
N LYS A 85 4.81 -12.67 5.86
CA LYS A 85 4.38 -11.99 7.08
C LYS A 85 2.96 -11.43 6.99
N PHE A 86 2.25 -11.58 5.86
CA PHE A 86 0.88 -11.09 5.75
C PHE A 86 -0.08 -11.82 6.69
N LEU A 87 -0.92 -11.03 7.36
CA LEU A 87 -1.93 -11.48 8.34
C LEU A 87 -3.33 -11.55 7.74
N ALA A 88 -3.57 -10.93 6.58
CA ALA A 88 -4.90 -10.80 5.97
C ALA A 88 -4.80 -11.01 4.45
N GLY A 89 -5.66 -11.90 3.94
CA GLY A 89 -5.71 -12.29 2.52
C GLY A 89 -4.93 -13.59 2.25
N THR A 90 -5.46 -14.43 1.38
CA THR A 90 -4.67 -15.50 0.79
C THR A 90 -3.73 -14.90 -0.27
N PRO A 91 -2.58 -15.51 -0.61
CA PRO A 91 -1.67 -14.96 -1.64
C PRO A 91 -2.36 -14.61 -2.95
N GLU A 92 -3.44 -15.32 -3.30
CA GLU A 92 -4.26 -15.09 -4.50
C GLU A 92 -5.05 -13.76 -4.48
N THR A 93 -5.12 -13.11 -3.32
CA THR A 93 -5.72 -11.78 -3.17
C THR A 93 -4.70 -10.65 -3.23
N PHE A 94 -3.41 -10.96 -3.41
CA PHE A 94 -2.32 -10.01 -3.54
C PHE A 94 -1.44 -10.29 -4.76
N ASP A 95 -1.38 -9.35 -5.71
CA ASP A 95 -0.54 -9.49 -6.91
C ASP A 95 0.63 -8.48 -6.88
N PRO A 96 1.87 -8.92 -6.58
CA PRO A 96 3.06 -8.07 -6.68
C PRO A 96 3.47 -7.88 -8.14
N TYR A 97 3.58 -6.64 -8.58
CA TYR A 97 4.03 -6.26 -9.91
C TYR A 97 5.20 -5.27 -9.82
N TYR A 98 6.30 -5.54 -10.52
CA TYR A 98 7.52 -4.73 -10.39
C TYR A 98 7.82 -3.85 -11.62
N ASP A 99 7.65 -4.31 -12.86
CA ASP A 99 7.72 -3.47 -14.08
C ASP A 99 7.39 -4.27 -15.37
N VAL A 100 7.81 -3.77 -16.54
CA VAL A 100 7.69 -4.44 -17.86
C VAL A 100 8.29 -5.86 -17.91
N LYS A 101 9.23 -6.18 -17.01
CA LYS A 101 9.84 -7.50 -16.83
C LYS A 101 9.14 -8.31 -15.73
N ASP A 102 8.00 -7.82 -15.24
CA ASP A 102 7.18 -8.46 -14.23
C ASP A 102 8.00 -8.87 -12.99
N LEU A 103 8.06 -10.16 -12.65
CA LEU A 103 8.82 -10.67 -11.52
C LEU A 103 10.35 -10.54 -11.66
N ASP A 104 10.90 -10.12 -12.80
CA ASP A 104 12.32 -9.79 -12.99
C ASP A 104 12.61 -8.29 -12.96
N GLY A 105 11.57 -7.48 -12.75
CA GLY A 105 11.66 -6.03 -12.67
C GLY A 105 12.40 -5.48 -11.44
N ASP A 106 12.75 -4.20 -11.44
CA ASP A 106 13.38 -3.54 -10.28
C ASP A 106 12.39 -2.79 -9.38
N GLY A 107 11.18 -2.49 -9.85
CA GLY A 107 10.19 -1.77 -9.08
C GLY A 107 10.47 -0.27 -8.95
N ASP A 108 11.32 0.30 -9.81
CA ASP A 108 11.68 1.72 -9.75
C ASP A 108 10.59 2.60 -10.34
N ILE A 109 9.86 3.32 -9.47
CA ILE A 109 8.78 4.23 -9.87
C ILE A 109 9.30 5.49 -10.59
N PHE A 110 10.61 5.77 -10.56
CA PHE A 110 11.19 6.91 -11.29
C PHE A 110 11.27 6.64 -12.81
N LYS A 111 11.27 5.38 -13.21
CA LYS A 111 11.29 4.98 -14.63
C LYS A 111 9.90 5.11 -15.23
N SER A 112 9.82 5.92 -16.28
CA SER A 112 8.53 6.20 -16.93
C SER A 112 7.94 4.96 -17.62
N GLU A 113 8.80 4.10 -18.17
CA GLU A 113 8.43 2.78 -18.71
C GLU A 113 7.75 1.88 -17.66
N ASN A 114 8.17 1.93 -16.40
CA ASN A 114 7.55 1.16 -15.32
C ASN A 114 6.14 1.70 -14.98
N ILE A 115 5.95 3.02 -15.02
CA ILE A 115 4.63 3.65 -14.83
C ILE A 115 3.67 3.27 -15.96
N ASP A 116 4.15 3.27 -17.21
CA ASP A 116 3.35 2.88 -18.37
C ASP A 116 2.95 1.40 -18.30
N ALA A 117 3.88 0.54 -17.89
CA ALA A 117 3.62 -0.87 -17.67
C ALA A 117 2.53 -1.09 -16.61
N LEU A 118 2.65 -0.40 -15.48
CA LEU A 118 1.67 -0.43 -14.40
C LEU A 118 0.30 0.10 -14.85
N GLN A 119 0.25 1.12 -15.71
CA GLN A 119 -0.99 1.62 -16.30
C GLN A 119 -1.67 0.57 -17.19
N ASN A 120 -0.90 -0.16 -18.00
CA ASN A 120 -1.44 -1.21 -18.86
C ASN A 120 -1.94 -2.40 -18.06
N TYR A 121 -1.24 -2.73 -16.97
CA TYR A 121 -1.58 -3.83 -16.09
C TYR A 121 -2.80 -3.52 -15.19
N LEU A 122 -2.88 -2.31 -14.62
CA LEU A 122 -3.99 -1.88 -13.76
C LEU A 122 -4.91 -0.88 -14.46
N ASN A 123 -6.10 -1.35 -14.83
CA ASN A 123 -7.20 -0.48 -15.24
C ASN A 123 -8.27 -0.46 -14.15
N LYS A 124 -8.48 0.71 -13.53
CA LYS A 124 -9.57 1.05 -12.58
C LYS A 124 -9.34 0.63 -11.12
N CYS A 125 -8.43 1.28 -10.40
CA CYS A 125 -8.27 1.04 -8.95
C CYS A 125 -8.60 2.26 -8.08
N THR A 126 -8.72 2.03 -6.76
CA THR A 126 -8.46 3.03 -5.70
C THR A 126 -6.97 2.96 -5.32
N CYS A 127 -6.30 4.04 -4.95
CA CYS A 127 -4.83 3.99 -4.83
C CYS A 127 -4.32 4.51 -3.47
N ILE A 128 -3.41 3.74 -2.87
CA ILE A 128 -2.71 4.02 -1.62
C ILE A 128 -1.22 4.08 -1.95
N MET A 129 -0.55 5.18 -1.60
CA MET A 129 0.89 5.31 -1.78
C MET A 129 1.57 5.46 -0.43
N ARG A 130 2.60 4.66 -0.21
CA ARG A 130 3.38 4.65 1.02
C ARG A 130 4.84 4.71 0.64
N PHE A 131 5.69 5.20 1.52
CA PHE A 131 7.12 4.95 1.43
C PHE A 131 7.79 5.38 2.73
N SER A 132 8.99 4.84 2.97
CA SER A 132 9.88 5.27 4.03
C SER A 132 11.14 5.82 3.41
N VAL A 133 11.46 7.09 3.70
CA VAL A 133 12.82 7.61 3.53
C VAL A 133 13.38 7.70 4.94
N GLU A 134 14.45 6.96 5.19
CA GLU A 134 15.25 7.14 6.38
C GLU A 134 16.38 8.11 6.05
N GLU A 135 16.77 8.90 7.05
CA GLU A 135 17.93 9.80 7.04
C GLU A 135 17.68 11.20 6.39
N GLN A 136 18.13 12.25 7.09
CA GLN A 136 18.03 13.69 6.76
C GLN A 136 16.63 14.35 6.81
N GLU A 137 16.00 14.35 8.00
CA GLU A 137 14.66 14.92 8.24
C GLU A 137 14.48 16.38 7.72
N ASN A 138 15.49 17.24 7.86
CA ASN A 138 15.39 18.67 7.50
C ASN A 138 15.32 18.95 6.00
N ILE A 139 15.81 18.04 5.16
CA ILE A 139 15.81 18.19 3.69
C ILE A 139 15.00 17.07 3.01
N GLN A 140 14.22 16.34 3.79
CA GLN A 140 13.48 15.18 3.34
C GLN A 140 12.43 15.52 2.27
N GLU A 141 11.86 16.73 2.33
CA GLU A 141 10.98 17.26 1.28
C GLU A 141 11.71 17.32 -0.06
N ILE A 142 12.93 17.88 -0.08
CA ILE A 142 13.72 18.07 -1.30
C ILE A 142 14.16 16.71 -1.85
N LEU A 143 14.65 15.81 -0.99
CA LEU A 143 15.06 14.46 -1.36
C LEU A 143 13.91 13.59 -1.89
N SER A 144 12.69 13.82 -1.39
CA SER A 144 11.51 13.03 -1.76
C SER A 144 10.73 13.63 -2.93
N LYS A 145 11.16 14.76 -3.51
CA LYS A 145 10.35 15.52 -4.47
C LYS A 145 9.99 14.72 -5.72
N GLN A 146 10.94 13.96 -6.27
CA GLN A 146 10.68 13.13 -7.45
C GLN A 146 9.75 11.96 -7.11
N LEU A 147 9.84 11.45 -5.88
CA LEU A 147 8.94 10.42 -5.38
C LEU A 147 7.51 10.94 -5.22
N TYR A 148 7.32 12.17 -4.75
CA TYR A 148 5.99 12.80 -4.78
C TYR A 148 5.45 12.90 -6.20
N LEU A 149 6.27 13.39 -7.14
CA LEU A 149 5.89 13.52 -8.54
C LEU A 149 5.47 12.17 -9.13
N CYS A 150 6.30 11.14 -9.03
CA CYS A 150 6.02 9.82 -9.57
C CYS A 150 4.81 9.18 -8.91
N GLN A 151 4.64 9.30 -7.59
CA GLN A 151 3.45 8.78 -6.93
C GLN A 151 2.17 9.48 -7.37
N PHE A 152 2.21 10.80 -7.59
CA PHE A 152 1.05 11.54 -8.06
C PHE A 152 0.75 11.19 -9.53
N LEU A 153 1.79 11.09 -10.36
CA LEU A 153 1.70 10.65 -11.75
C LEU A 153 1.08 9.26 -11.85
N THR A 154 1.60 8.28 -11.13
CA THR A 154 1.06 6.92 -11.08
C THR A 154 -0.40 6.91 -10.69
N ALA A 155 -0.78 7.68 -9.65
CA ALA A 155 -2.18 7.80 -9.24
C ALA A 155 -3.08 8.28 -10.38
N LEU A 156 -2.67 9.32 -11.11
CA LEU A 156 -3.41 9.82 -12.27
C LEU A 156 -3.45 8.80 -13.42
N SER A 157 -2.46 7.92 -13.53
CA SER A 157 -2.42 6.85 -14.54
C SER A 157 -3.39 5.70 -14.24
N ILE A 158 -3.48 5.22 -13.00
CA ILE A 158 -4.18 3.95 -12.67
C ILE A 158 -5.56 4.10 -12.02
N LEU A 159 -5.87 5.28 -11.46
CA LEU A 159 -7.13 5.49 -10.76
C LEU A 159 -8.33 5.50 -11.70
N ARG A 160 -9.43 4.89 -11.24
CA ARG A 160 -10.72 5.03 -11.92
C ARG A 160 -11.29 6.46 -11.76
N PRO A 161 -12.16 6.91 -12.68
CA PRO A 161 -12.98 8.09 -12.49
C PRO A 161 -13.75 8.04 -11.16
N GLY A 162 -13.76 9.14 -10.41
CA GLY A 162 -14.32 9.17 -9.06
C GLY A 162 -13.49 8.44 -7.99
N GLY A 163 -12.39 7.79 -8.38
CA GLY A 163 -11.47 7.09 -7.48
C GLY A 163 -10.81 8.02 -6.46
N HIS A 164 -10.18 7.42 -5.45
CA HIS A 164 -9.62 8.14 -4.30
C HIS A 164 -8.14 7.82 -4.15
N PHE A 165 -7.40 8.76 -3.57
CA PHE A 165 -5.96 8.70 -3.45
C PHE A 165 -5.49 9.17 -2.09
N VAL A 166 -4.51 8.46 -1.53
CA VAL A 166 -3.78 8.89 -0.34
C VAL A 166 -2.29 8.70 -0.57
N CYS A 167 -1.49 9.71 -0.25
CA CYS A 167 -0.04 9.63 -0.33
C CYS A 167 0.62 10.30 0.87
N LYS A 168 1.65 9.65 1.40
CA LYS A 168 2.49 10.22 2.45
C LYS A 168 3.37 11.33 1.89
N LEU A 169 3.34 12.47 2.55
CA LEU A 169 4.22 13.62 2.33
C LEU A 169 5.04 13.92 3.59
N PHE A 170 6.06 14.75 3.44
CA PHE A 170 6.77 15.40 4.54
C PHE A 170 6.37 16.86 4.57
N ASP A 171 7.32 17.77 4.71
CA ASP A 171 7.06 19.18 4.54
C ASP A 171 6.63 19.51 3.11
N VAL A 172 5.87 20.58 2.97
CA VAL A 172 5.32 21.09 1.69
C VAL A 172 5.60 22.59 1.64
N PHE A 173 6.86 22.97 1.77
CA PHE A 173 7.31 24.36 1.78
C PHE A 173 7.79 24.84 0.42
N THR A 174 8.35 23.94 -0.39
CA THR A 174 8.96 24.30 -1.66
C THR A 174 7.90 24.61 -2.73
N PRO A 175 8.19 25.51 -3.70
CA PRO A 175 7.31 25.76 -4.83
C PRO A 175 6.99 24.50 -5.63
N PHE A 176 7.94 23.57 -5.74
CA PHE A 176 7.74 22.27 -6.39
C PHE A 176 6.65 21.44 -5.70
N SER A 177 6.78 21.19 -4.39
CA SER A 177 5.80 20.40 -3.64
C SER A 177 4.42 21.07 -3.62
N VAL A 178 4.36 22.39 -3.42
CA VAL A 178 3.09 23.14 -3.48
C VAL A 178 2.48 23.08 -4.87
N GLY A 179 3.29 23.16 -5.93
CA GLY A 179 2.87 22.98 -7.32
C GLY A 179 2.26 21.60 -7.55
N LEU A 180 2.86 20.54 -7.03
CA LEU A 180 2.32 19.18 -7.12
C LEU A 180 0.95 19.08 -6.44
N VAL A 181 0.83 19.61 -5.21
CA VAL A 181 -0.45 19.63 -4.48
C VAL A 181 -1.50 20.45 -5.22
N TYR A 182 -1.11 21.56 -5.87
CA TYR A 182 -2.00 22.37 -6.69
C TYR A 182 -2.52 21.60 -7.90
N LEU A 183 -1.65 20.86 -8.61
CA LEU A 183 -2.08 20.02 -9.72
C LEU A 183 -3.07 18.94 -9.26
N MET A 184 -2.86 18.33 -8.09
CA MET A 184 -3.82 17.40 -7.50
C MET A 184 -5.14 18.07 -7.09
N TYR A 185 -5.09 19.29 -6.56
CA TYR A 185 -6.28 20.10 -6.30
C TYR A 185 -7.09 20.36 -7.58
N ARG A 186 -6.42 20.49 -8.73
CA ARG A 186 -7.08 20.70 -10.03
C ARG A 186 -7.67 19.42 -10.64
N THR A 187 -7.18 18.25 -10.26
CA THR A 187 -7.63 16.95 -10.82
C THR A 187 -8.63 16.22 -9.93
N PHE A 188 -8.71 16.53 -8.63
CA PHE A 188 -9.68 15.91 -7.72
C PHE A 188 -10.78 16.89 -7.33
N ASN A 189 -11.93 16.35 -6.90
CA ASN A 189 -13.03 17.17 -6.43
C ASN A 189 -12.76 17.78 -5.06
N GLN A 190 -12.07 17.05 -4.18
CA GLN A 190 -11.66 17.53 -2.86
C GLN A 190 -10.26 17.02 -2.54
N ILE A 191 -9.47 17.88 -1.90
CA ILE A 191 -8.18 17.48 -1.32
C ILE A 191 -8.07 17.93 0.13
N SER A 192 -7.21 17.26 0.90
CA SER A 192 -6.88 17.64 2.28
C SER A 192 -5.45 17.22 2.62
N ILE A 193 -4.71 18.09 3.30
CA ILE A 193 -3.45 17.75 3.97
C ILE A 193 -3.78 17.38 5.42
N HIS A 194 -3.51 16.12 5.79
CA HIS A 194 -3.89 15.55 7.07
C HIS A 194 -2.71 14.85 7.74
N LYS A 195 -2.48 15.16 9.04
CA LYS A 195 -1.56 14.42 9.89
C LYS A 195 -2.37 13.55 10.87
N PRO A 196 -2.47 12.23 10.64
CA PRO A 196 -3.22 11.35 11.55
C PRO A 196 -2.51 11.25 12.90
N VAL A 197 -3.25 11.01 13.98
CA VAL A 197 -2.68 10.91 15.34
C VAL A 197 -1.75 9.71 15.53
N THR A 198 -1.86 8.73 14.64
CA THR A 198 -0.97 7.57 14.51
C THR A 198 0.37 7.90 13.84
N SER A 199 0.49 9.07 13.20
CA SER A 199 1.77 9.66 12.81
C SER A 199 2.41 10.33 14.02
N ARG A 200 3.73 10.18 14.19
CA ARG A 200 4.45 10.77 15.34
C ARG A 200 4.32 12.29 15.30
N SER A 201 3.89 12.90 16.40
CA SER A 201 3.54 14.33 16.42
C SER A 201 4.70 15.31 16.22
N ALA A 202 5.94 14.85 16.36
CA ALA A 202 7.15 15.67 16.26
C ALA A 202 7.87 15.58 14.90
N ASN A 203 7.43 14.71 13.99
CA ASN A 203 8.01 14.61 12.64
C ASN A 203 7.15 15.35 11.60
N SER A 204 7.74 15.57 10.42
CA SER A 204 7.10 16.29 9.31
C SER A 204 6.11 15.43 8.51
N GLU A 205 6.00 14.13 8.81
CA GLU A 205 5.09 13.21 8.11
C GLU A 205 3.64 13.70 8.18
N ARG A 206 3.02 13.83 7.01
CA ARG A 206 1.61 14.14 6.79
C ARG A 206 1.14 13.38 5.54
N TYR A 207 -0.13 13.51 5.20
CA TYR A 207 -0.72 12.81 4.07
C TYR A 207 -1.54 13.79 3.24
N ILE A 208 -1.40 13.74 1.92
CA ILE A 208 -2.40 14.29 1.02
C ILE A 208 -3.50 13.25 0.82
N ILE A 209 -4.74 13.68 0.98
CA ILE A 209 -5.96 12.88 0.80
C ILE A 209 -6.75 13.53 -0.33
N CYS A 210 -6.98 12.78 -1.40
CA CYS A 210 -7.68 13.26 -2.58
C CYS A 210 -8.93 12.40 -2.82
N LYS A 211 -10.09 13.04 -2.93
CA LYS A 211 -11.39 12.38 -3.12
C LYS A 211 -11.98 12.74 -4.47
N GLY A 212 -12.33 11.71 -5.24
CA GLY A 212 -13.07 11.82 -6.48
C GLY A 212 -12.21 12.38 -7.61
N LEU A 213 -11.45 11.53 -8.29
CA LEU A 213 -10.72 11.91 -9.51
C LEU A 213 -11.70 12.43 -10.58
N ARG A 214 -11.41 13.59 -11.15
CA ARG A 214 -12.15 14.19 -12.27
C ARG A 214 -11.50 13.78 -13.59
N GLU A 215 -12.31 13.56 -14.62
CA GLU A 215 -11.79 13.16 -15.94
C GLU A 215 -11.27 14.33 -16.76
N ASP A 216 -11.88 15.51 -16.61
CA ASP A 216 -11.66 16.68 -17.46
C ASP A 216 -10.20 17.20 -17.48
N MET A 217 -9.54 17.16 -16.33
CA MET A 217 -8.15 17.62 -16.17
C MET A 217 -7.13 16.49 -16.07
N ARG A 218 -7.57 15.23 -15.92
CA ARG A 218 -6.70 14.08 -15.60
C ARG A 218 -5.58 13.93 -16.62
N ASP A 219 -5.90 13.78 -17.89
CA ASP A 219 -4.92 13.42 -18.91
C ASP A 219 -3.92 14.55 -19.21
N ILE A 220 -4.38 15.80 -19.16
CA ILE A 220 -3.52 16.97 -19.35
C ILE A 220 -2.49 17.07 -18.22
N VAL A 221 -2.94 16.94 -16.97
CA VAL A 221 -2.05 17.01 -15.80
C VAL A 221 -1.13 15.80 -15.73
N ARG A 222 -1.63 14.60 -16.07
CA ARG A 222 -0.84 13.36 -16.18
C ARG A 222 0.30 13.53 -17.19
N ALA A 223 -0.01 13.97 -18.41
CA ALA A 223 1.01 14.19 -19.45
C ALA A 223 2.04 15.25 -19.02
N TYR A 224 1.60 16.33 -18.37
CA TYR A 224 2.51 17.35 -17.85
C TYR A 224 3.46 16.81 -16.77
N MET A 225 2.94 16.05 -15.80
CA MET A 225 3.76 15.40 -14.77
C MET A 225 4.73 14.37 -15.36
N TYR A 226 4.32 13.65 -16.41
CA TYR A 226 5.18 12.71 -17.13
C TYR A 226 6.40 13.42 -17.73
N GLU A 227 6.19 14.54 -18.42
CA GLU A 227 7.29 15.35 -18.99
C GLU A 227 8.22 15.90 -17.90
N ILE A 228 7.69 16.33 -16.75
CA ILE A 228 8.51 16.77 -15.62
C ILE A 228 9.39 15.62 -15.11
N ASN A 229 8.87 14.40 -15.04
CA ASN A 229 9.66 13.25 -14.57
C ASN A 229 10.78 12.92 -15.56
N VAL A 230 10.50 12.98 -16.87
CA VAL A 230 11.52 12.82 -17.92
C VAL A 230 12.60 13.89 -17.79
N LEU A 231 12.23 15.15 -17.56
CA LEU A 231 13.18 16.25 -17.33
C LEU A 231 14.01 16.04 -16.06
N GLN A 232 13.39 15.65 -14.94
CA GLN A 232 14.09 15.37 -13.69
C GLN A 232 15.09 14.21 -13.84
N ASN A 233 14.73 13.16 -14.57
CA ASN A 233 15.65 12.05 -14.86
C ASN A 233 16.87 12.51 -15.69
N LYS A 234 16.67 13.40 -16.68
CA LYS A 234 17.78 14.00 -17.45
C LYS A 234 18.69 14.86 -16.56
N CYS A 235 18.11 15.67 -15.67
CA CYS A 235 18.84 16.44 -14.67
C CYS A 235 19.72 15.53 -13.79
N ASN A 236 19.13 14.46 -13.25
CA ASN A 236 19.85 13.51 -12.39
C ASN A 236 20.99 12.78 -13.14
N ALA A 237 20.82 12.48 -14.43
CA ALA A 237 21.81 11.77 -15.23
C ALA A 237 23.03 12.64 -15.61
N ASN A 238 22.81 13.93 -15.88
CA ASN A 238 23.85 14.80 -16.41
C ASN A 238 24.89 15.27 -15.37
N SER A 239 24.72 14.95 -14.08
CA SER A 239 25.62 15.35 -12.98
C SER A 239 25.88 16.87 -12.86
N GLU A 240 25.13 17.68 -13.60
CA GLU A 240 25.08 19.13 -13.45
C GLU A 240 24.17 19.47 -12.27
N ASP A 241 24.44 20.57 -11.56
CA ASP A 241 23.63 21.09 -10.44
C ASP A 241 22.28 21.69 -10.92
N ASN A 242 21.70 21.09 -11.97
CA ASN A 242 20.49 21.51 -12.63
C ASN A 242 19.32 20.69 -12.07
N ASP A 243 18.31 21.36 -11.53
CA ASP A 243 17.21 20.71 -10.85
C ASP A 243 15.87 21.44 -11.05
N VAL A 244 14.76 20.70 -11.18
CA VAL A 244 13.44 21.31 -11.40
C VAL A 244 12.91 21.91 -10.09
N GLN A 245 13.01 23.24 -9.95
CA GLN A 245 12.66 23.95 -8.71
C GLN A 245 11.17 24.30 -8.57
N SER A 246 10.44 24.41 -9.69
CA SER A 246 9.03 24.78 -9.69
C SER A 246 8.33 24.26 -10.94
N ILE A 247 7.08 23.83 -10.77
CA ILE A 247 6.24 23.28 -11.84
C ILE A 247 4.91 24.04 -12.01
N VAL A 248 4.64 25.01 -11.14
CA VAL A 248 3.53 25.95 -11.30
C VAL A 248 4.07 27.34 -10.97
N PRO A 249 3.92 28.33 -11.87
CA PRO A 249 4.33 29.69 -11.59
C PRO A 249 3.70 30.23 -10.30
N THR A 250 4.50 30.90 -9.45
CA THR A 250 4.05 31.39 -8.14
C THR A 250 2.86 32.35 -8.22
N HIS A 251 2.74 33.13 -9.30
CA HIS A 251 1.59 34.01 -9.49
C HIS A 251 0.28 33.23 -9.65
N ILE A 252 0.28 32.14 -10.45
CA ILE A 252 -0.89 31.25 -10.61
C ILE A 252 -1.31 30.63 -9.28
N LEU A 253 -0.34 30.22 -8.45
CA LEU A 253 -0.63 29.67 -7.13
C LEU A 253 -1.30 30.71 -6.21
N LYS A 254 -0.85 31.97 -6.27
CA LYS A 254 -1.35 33.07 -5.43
C LYS A 254 -2.68 33.63 -5.92
N GLU A 255 -2.97 33.57 -7.22
CA GLU A 255 -4.26 33.99 -7.78
C GLU A 255 -5.43 33.15 -7.27
N ASN A 256 -5.19 31.87 -6.94
CA ASN A 256 -6.17 31.05 -6.24
C ASN A 256 -6.06 31.25 -4.72
N GLU A 257 -6.71 32.28 -4.20
CA GLU A 257 -6.66 32.66 -2.78
C GLU A 257 -7.04 31.50 -1.86
N ASN A 258 -8.14 30.79 -2.16
CA ASN A 258 -8.61 29.65 -1.36
C ASN A 258 -7.53 28.56 -1.20
N PHE A 259 -6.87 28.19 -2.31
CA PHE A 259 -5.80 27.20 -2.28
C PHE A 259 -4.56 27.74 -1.55
N TYR A 260 -4.16 28.97 -1.87
CA TYR A 260 -2.96 29.58 -1.31
C TYR A 260 -3.04 29.74 0.22
N GLU A 261 -4.18 30.24 0.71
CA GLU A 261 -4.44 30.38 2.14
C GLU A 261 -4.50 29.02 2.83
N TYR A 262 -5.15 28.02 2.21
CA TYR A 262 -5.20 26.68 2.75
C TYR A 262 -3.80 26.08 2.97
N ILE A 263 -2.91 26.17 1.97
CA ILE A 263 -1.54 25.63 2.08
C ILE A 263 -0.73 26.40 3.13
N ARG A 264 -0.81 27.74 3.13
CA ARG A 264 -0.14 28.58 4.12
C ARG A 264 -0.56 28.22 5.54
N ASP A 265 -1.86 28.15 5.78
CA ASP A 265 -2.43 27.93 7.11
C ASP A 265 -2.18 26.49 7.57
N SER A 266 -2.29 25.51 6.66
CA SER A 266 -1.95 24.10 6.93
C SER A 266 -0.49 23.96 7.37
N ASN A 267 0.45 24.58 6.65
CA ASN A 267 1.87 24.55 6.99
C ASN A 267 2.17 25.22 8.33
N ASN A 268 1.58 26.38 8.60
CA ASN A 268 1.76 27.08 9.87
C ASN A 268 1.22 26.27 11.06
N GLN A 269 0.00 25.74 10.94
CA GLN A 269 -0.62 24.95 12.01
C GLN A 269 0.17 23.67 12.31
N LEU A 270 0.61 22.95 11.27
CA LEU A 270 1.42 21.74 11.42
C LEU A 270 2.80 22.07 12.02
N GLY A 271 3.44 23.16 11.58
CA GLY A 271 4.71 23.63 12.14
C GLY A 271 4.61 24.00 13.61
N GLU A 272 3.58 24.75 14.01
CA GLU A 272 3.34 25.09 15.43
C GLU A 272 3.08 23.85 16.29
N HIS A 273 2.33 22.87 15.75
CA HIS A 273 2.12 21.60 16.43
C HIS A 273 3.44 20.82 16.59
N GLN A 274 4.26 20.76 15.53
CA GLN A 274 5.55 20.08 15.55
C GLN A 274 6.50 20.72 16.57
N ILE A 275 6.61 22.06 16.59
CA ILE A 275 7.44 22.81 17.54
C ILE A 275 7.04 22.50 18.99
N ARG A 276 5.73 22.49 19.31
CA ARG A 276 5.25 22.14 20.65
C ARG A 276 5.64 20.72 21.04
N ASN A 277 5.51 19.75 20.13
CA ASN A 277 5.85 18.37 20.42
C ASN A 277 7.36 18.13 20.53
N LEU A 278 8.18 18.82 19.73
CA LEU A 278 9.64 18.80 19.88
C LEU A 278 10.07 19.38 21.24
N ARG A 279 9.50 20.52 21.64
CA ARG A 279 9.72 21.10 22.98
C ARG A 279 9.27 20.15 24.10
N LYS A 280 8.15 19.45 23.91
CA LYS A 280 7.66 18.43 24.84
C LYS A 280 8.64 17.27 24.95
N ILE A 281 9.15 16.74 23.84
CA ILE A 281 10.18 15.69 23.85
C ILE A 281 11.42 16.16 24.60
N ARG A 282 11.88 17.39 24.33
CA ARG A 282 13.03 17.99 25.04
C ARG A 282 12.82 18.01 26.55
N ALA A 283 11.63 18.44 27.02
CA ALA A 283 11.30 18.42 28.44
C ALA A 283 11.33 17.00 29.04
N PHE A 284 10.85 16.00 28.30
CA PHE A 284 10.87 14.59 28.71
C PHE A 284 12.27 13.97 28.68
N VAL A 285 13.19 14.49 27.85
CA VAL A 285 14.62 14.14 27.90
C VAL A 285 15.24 14.72 29.16
N SER A 286 15.00 15.99 29.46
CA SER A 286 15.54 16.67 30.65
C SER A 286 15.00 16.11 31.97
N ASN A 287 13.78 15.58 31.98
CA ASN A 287 13.17 14.97 33.15
C ASN A 287 12.65 13.55 32.87
N ALA A 288 13.42 12.57 33.33
CA ALA A 288 13.14 11.16 33.17
C ALA A 288 11.94 10.65 33.99
N THR A 289 11.36 11.44 34.93
CA THR A 289 10.18 11.04 35.70
C THR A 289 8.87 11.38 34.99
N LEU A 290 8.88 12.29 34.01
CA LEU A 290 7.68 12.67 33.27
C LEU A 290 7.08 11.48 32.50
N ARG A 291 5.77 11.27 32.66
CA ARG A 291 4.98 10.23 31.99
C ARG A 291 3.66 10.81 31.49
N ASN A 292 3.10 10.18 30.46
CA ASN A 292 1.77 10.49 29.97
C ASN A 292 0.78 9.41 30.44
N ASN A 293 0.02 9.72 31.49
CA ASN A 293 -0.82 8.73 32.17
C ASN A 293 -2.09 8.34 31.40
N ARG A 294 -2.36 9.00 30.25
CA ARG A 294 -3.58 8.79 29.44
C ARG A 294 -3.36 7.86 28.25
N GLN A 295 -2.17 7.31 28.06
CA GLN A 295 -1.85 6.49 26.89
C GLN A 295 -2.78 5.28 26.74
N ASN A 296 -3.11 4.58 27.83
CA ASN A 296 -4.00 3.42 27.78
C ASN A 296 -5.45 3.82 27.46
N GLU A 297 -5.95 4.88 28.10
CA GLU A 297 -7.29 5.45 27.84
C GLU A 297 -7.44 5.84 26.36
N VAL A 298 -6.45 6.57 25.83
CA VAL A 298 -6.46 7.03 24.43
C VAL A 298 -6.34 5.87 23.46
N ARG A 299 -5.47 4.88 23.74
CA ARG A 299 -5.39 3.65 22.95
C ARG A 299 -6.75 2.99 22.83
N SER A 300 -7.43 2.71 23.94
CA SER A 300 -8.73 2.02 23.92
C SER A 300 -9.77 2.80 23.11
N LYS A 301 -9.88 4.11 23.32
CA LYS A 301 -10.81 4.97 22.56
C LYS A 301 -10.50 4.98 21.06
N CYS A 302 -9.23 5.08 20.69
CA CYS A 302 -8.80 5.04 19.29
C CYS A 302 -9.15 3.70 18.63
N LEU A 303 -8.81 2.58 19.28
CA LEU A 303 -9.09 1.25 18.73
C LEU A 303 -10.60 1.01 18.56
N GLN A 304 -11.41 1.43 19.53
CA GLN A 304 -12.87 1.35 19.42
C GLN A 304 -13.41 2.21 18.27
N LEU A 305 -12.97 3.47 18.17
CA LEU A 305 -13.41 4.39 17.10
C LEU A 305 -13.05 3.85 15.72
N TRP A 306 -11.88 3.23 15.58
CA TRP A 306 -11.40 2.67 14.32
C TRP A 306 -11.88 1.25 14.06
N LYS A 307 -12.66 0.66 14.98
CA LYS A 307 -13.16 -0.73 14.93
C LYS A 307 -12.03 -1.78 14.87
N LEU A 308 -11.02 -1.60 15.71
CA LEU A 308 -9.84 -2.45 15.85
C LEU A 308 -9.76 -3.16 17.22
N ASP A 309 -10.84 -3.13 17.99
CA ASP A 309 -10.95 -3.65 19.36
C ASP A 309 -11.18 -5.17 19.44
N ASN A 310 -11.67 -5.80 18.38
CA ASN A 310 -12.13 -7.20 18.39
C ASN A 310 -11.07 -8.28 18.12
N GLY A 311 -9.77 -7.95 18.16
CA GLY A 311 -8.68 -8.91 17.97
C GLY A 311 -8.64 -9.58 16.58
N ILE A 312 -7.63 -10.42 16.35
CA ILE A 312 -7.43 -11.16 15.09
C ILE A 312 -8.44 -12.33 14.96
N GLU A 313 -8.94 -12.86 16.08
CA GLU A 313 -9.82 -14.03 16.13
C GLU A 313 -11.12 -13.88 15.31
N ASN A 314 -11.65 -12.67 15.15
CA ASN A 314 -12.85 -12.42 14.34
C ASN A 314 -12.58 -12.14 12.84
N VAL A 315 -11.32 -11.86 12.46
CA VAL A 315 -10.97 -11.58 11.05
C VAL A 315 -10.89 -12.87 10.24
N LEU A 316 -10.38 -13.95 10.84
CA LEU A 316 -10.28 -15.28 10.22
C LEU A 316 -11.63 -16.00 10.09
N LEU A 317 -12.63 -15.63 10.91
CA LEU A 317 -13.97 -16.22 10.88
C LEU A 317 -14.89 -15.59 9.81
N ASN A 318 -14.50 -14.45 9.23
CA ASN A 318 -15.37 -13.64 8.36
C ASN A 318 -14.87 -13.51 6.91
N THR A 319 -13.86 -14.28 6.48
CA THR A 319 -13.61 -14.44 5.04
C THR A 319 -14.86 -15.06 4.41
N PRO A 320 -15.63 -14.32 3.58
CA PRO A 320 -16.72 -14.93 2.85
C PRO A 320 -16.10 -16.01 1.97
N ASN A 321 -16.78 -17.15 1.84
CA ASN A 321 -16.48 -18.16 0.82
C ASN A 321 -16.54 -17.49 -0.57
N LEU A 322 -15.43 -16.88 -1.00
CA LEU A 322 -15.31 -16.18 -2.28
C LEU A 322 -15.11 -17.16 -3.44
N PHE A 323 -14.99 -18.45 -3.16
CA PHE A 323 -15.08 -19.51 -4.16
C PHE A 323 -16.53 -19.91 -4.38
N LYS A 324 -17.31 -19.01 -5.00
CA LYS A 324 -18.48 -19.40 -5.76
C LYS A 324 -18.27 -18.99 -7.21
N ASN A 325 -17.87 -19.99 -7.99
CA ASN A 325 -18.12 -20.12 -9.43
C ASN A 325 -17.75 -18.91 -10.30
N SER A 326 -16.54 -18.91 -10.83
CA SER A 326 -16.32 -18.45 -12.19
C SER A 326 -15.34 -19.39 -12.88
N LEU A 327 -15.84 -20.01 -13.93
CA LEU A 327 -15.17 -20.91 -14.85
C LEU A 327 -13.85 -20.31 -15.35
N LEU A 328 -12.80 -21.13 -15.32
CA LEU A 328 -11.58 -20.89 -16.10
C LEU A 328 -11.95 -21.01 -17.58
N ASP A 329 -12.20 -19.88 -18.23
CA ASP A 329 -12.24 -19.80 -19.69
C ASP A 329 -10.80 -19.84 -20.23
N GLN A 330 -10.51 -21.02 -20.76
CA GLN A 330 -9.53 -21.44 -21.77
C GLN A 330 -8.66 -20.41 -22.52
N HIS A 331 -7.35 -20.75 -22.51
CA HIS A 331 -6.27 -20.61 -23.53
C HIS A 331 -5.22 -19.51 -23.27
N GLN A 332 -3.90 -19.78 -23.37
CA GLN A 332 -3.17 -20.65 -24.32
C GLN A 332 -2.14 -21.60 -23.65
N ILE A 333 -2.27 -22.91 -23.91
CA ILE A 333 -1.19 -23.91 -23.79
C ILE A 333 -0.89 -24.32 -25.23
N GLU A 334 0.37 -24.14 -25.68
CA GLU A 334 0.69 -24.21 -27.11
C GLU A 334 0.78 -25.65 -27.68
N SER A 335 0.96 -26.69 -26.86
CA SER A 335 0.66 -28.09 -27.20
C SER A 335 0.76 -28.99 -25.97
N LEU A 336 -0.33 -29.69 -25.63
CA LEU A 336 -0.36 -30.69 -24.54
C LEU A 336 0.20 -32.07 -24.99
N PHE A 337 0.56 -32.21 -26.28
CA PHE A 337 0.91 -33.49 -26.90
C PHE A 337 2.39 -33.89 -26.79
N ASP A 338 3.25 -33.00 -26.29
CA ASP A 338 4.68 -33.31 -26.07
C ASP A 338 4.96 -33.98 -24.71
N TYR A 339 3.95 -34.04 -23.84
CA TYR A 339 4.00 -34.70 -22.54
C TYR A 339 3.10 -35.93 -22.53
N ARG A 340 3.67 -37.12 -22.34
CA ARG A 340 2.88 -38.32 -22.01
C ARG A 340 2.87 -38.48 -20.49
N CYS A 341 1.84 -37.97 -19.84
CA CYS A 341 1.54 -38.30 -18.45
C CYS A 341 0.93 -39.70 -18.39
N VAL A 342 1.58 -40.63 -17.67
CA VAL A 342 0.98 -41.93 -17.38
C VAL A 342 0.18 -41.79 -16.10
N TYR A 343 -1.14 -41.98 -16.20
CA TYR A 343 -2.02 -42.04 -15.05
C TYR A 343 -1.77 -43.35 -14.28
N SER A 344 -1.24 -43.24 -13.07
CA SER A 344 -1.18 -44.36 -12.13
C SER A 344 -2.39 -44.28 -11.21
N LEU A 345 -3.35 -45.20 -11.39
CA LEU A 345 -4.53 -45.36 -10.52
C LEU A 345 -4.18 -45.67 -9.06
N ASP A 346 -2.90 -45.89 -8.74
CA ASP A 346 -2.48 -46.52 -7.50
C ASP A 346 -1.95 -45.55 -6.42
N ASP A 347 -1.78 -44.26 -6.73
CA ASP A 347 -1.17 -43.26 -5.82
C ASP A 347 -2.13 -42.08 -5.48
N SER A 348 -3.35 -42.38 -5.03
CA SER A 348 -4.24 -41.35 -4.45
C SER A 348 -3.85 -41.04 -3.01
N LEU A 349 -3.71 -39.75 -2.69
CA LEU A 349 -3.30 -39.22 -1.40
C LEU A 349 -4.24 -38.10 -0.92
N LEU A 350 -4.47 -38.05 0.39
CA LEU A 350 -5.12 -36.92 1.03
C LEU A 350 -4.05 -35.93 1.49
N LEU A 351 -4.20 -34.66 1.13
CA LEU A 351 -3.37 -33.57 1.61
C LEU A 351 -4.14 -32.76 2.65
N LEU A 352 -3.62 -32.70 3.88
CA LEU A 352 -4.10 -31.82 4.93
C LEU A 352 -3.12 -30.66 5.09
N SER A 353 -3.59 -29.45 4.83
CA SER A 353 -2.79 -28.26 5.09
C SER A 353 -3.17 -27.62 6.42
N CYS A 354 -2.15 -27.35 7.23
CA CYS A 354 -2.23 -26.50 8.42
C CYS A 354 -1.77 -25.06 8.11
N GLY A 355 -1.54 -24.74 6.83
CA GLY A 355 -1.12 -23.43 6.33
C GLY A 355 0.37 -23.37 5.94
N ARG A 356 0.70 -22.49 4.98
CA ARG A 356 2.07 -22.29 4.46
C ARG A 356 2.67 -23.60 3.93
N SER A 357 3.91 -23.91 4.32
CA SER A 357 4.60 -25.17 4.00
C SER A 357 4.22 -26.34 4.90
N SER A 358 3.37 -26.13 5.92
CA SER A 358 2.93 -27.19 6.85
C SER A 358 1.81 -28.02 6.23
N VAL A 359 2.17 -28.81 5.22
CA VAL A 359 1.28 -29.73 4.52
C VAL A 359 1.63 -31.16 4.89
N PHE A 360 0.62 -31.97 5.18
CA PHE A 360 0.74 -33.37 5.49
C PHE A 360 0.03 -34.20 4.42
N ALA A 361 0.64 -35.28 3.96
CA ALA A 361 0.02 -36.26 3.10
C ALA A 361 -0.40 -37.51 3.89
N MET A 362 -1.46 -38.16 3.46
CA MET A 362 -1.84 -39.50 3.90
C MET A 362 -2.17 -40.34 2.67
N GLU A 363 -1.39 -41.40 2.45
CA GLU A 363 -1.65 -42.37 1.39
C GLU A 363 -2.88 -43.20 1.73
N LEU A 364 -3.89 -43.18 0.86
CA LEU A 364 -5.18 -43.81 1.14
C LEU A 364 -5.13 -45.34 1.17
N ARG A 365 -4.15 -45.94 0.48
CA ARG A 365 -3.96 -47.40 0.40
C ARG A 365 -3.01 -47.95 1.46
N ASN A 366 -2.27 -47.08 2.15
CA ASN A 366 -1.37 -47.50 3.22
C ASN A 366 -2.18 -47.92 4.46
N LYS A 367 -1.93 -49.14 4.98
CA LYS A 367 -2.71 -49.72 6.08
C LYS A 367 -2.59 -48.92 7.37
N ASP A 368 -1.47 -48.24 7.58
CA ASP A 368 -1.18 -47.55 8.83
C ASP A 368 -1.75 -46.12 8.88
N LYS A 369 -2.34 -45.62 7.78
CA LYS A 369 -3.06 -44.32 7.67
C LYS A 369 -2.43 -43.19 8.50
N GLN A 370 -1.14 -42.94 8.29
CA GLN A 370 -0.41 -41.90 9.01
C GLN A 370 -0.29 -40.63 8.17
N TRP A 371 -0.39 -39.48 8.85
CA TRP A 371 -0.07 -38.19 8.27
C TRP A 371 1.45 -37.99 8.27
N ILE A 372 2.03 -37.81 7.08
CA ILE A 372 3.45 -37.57 6.88
C ILE A 372 3.69 -36.16 6.35
N PRO A 373 4.69 -35.41 6.84
CA PRO A 373 5.03 -34.09 6.27
C PRO A 373 5.39 -34.19 4.78
N LEU A 374 4.79 -33.33 3.95
CA LEU A 374 4.91 -33.34 2.49
C LEU A 374 6.33 -33.01 1.99
N GLU A 375 7.15 -32.39 2.82
CA GLU A 375 8.56 -32.07 2.57
C GLU A 375 9.40 -33.31 2.20
N ARG A 376 8.95 -34.51 2.57
CA ARG A 376 9.58 -35.79 2.20
C ARG A 376 9.26 -36.26 0.77
N ILE A 377 8.35 -35.60 0.05
CA ILE A 377 7.85 -36.00 -1.29
C ILE A 377 8.29 -34.99 -2.38
N GLN A 378 9.26 -34.11 -2.10
CA GLN A 378 9.83 -33.13 -3.06
C GLN A 378 8.80 -32.16 -3.68
N PHE A 379 7.65 -31.94 -3.04
CA PHE A 379 6.66 -30.95 -3.47
C PHE A 379 6.83 -29.66 -2.62
N ARG A 380 7.16 -28.53 -3.26
CA ARG A 380 7.32 -27.22 -2.60
C ARG A 380 6.20 -26.26 -2.99
N ASN A 381 4.95 -26.60 -2.68
CA ASN A 381 3.84 -25.67 -2.82
C ASN A 381 3.20 -25.42 -1.47
N GLU A 382 2.73 -24.19 -1.26
CA GLU A 382 1.98 -23.80 -0.08
C GLU A 382 0.49 -24.08 -0.31
N LEU A 383 -0.20 -24.60 0.72
CA LEU A 383 -1.65 -24.79 0.69
C LEU A 383 -2.32 -23.96 1.81
N PRO A 384 -3.54 -23.41 1.61
CA PRO A 384 -4.24 -22.68 2.66
C PRO A 384 -4.53 -23.55 3.89
N PRO A 385 -4.57 -22.99 5.12
CA PRO A 385 -4.89 -23.76 6.32
C PRO A 385 -6.30 -24.32 6.28
N TYR A 386 -6.53 -25.47 6.94
CA TYR A 386 -7.79 -26.20 6.97
C TYR A 386 -8.26 -26.73 5.61
N THR A 387 -7.34 -26.83 4.65
CA THR A 387 -7.62 -27.43 3.34
C THR A 387 -7.39 -28.94 3.42
N LEU A 388 -8.37 -29.71 2.98
CA LEU A 388 -8.24 -31.14 2.72
C LEU A 388 -8.43 -31.38 1.22
N LEU A 389 -7.37 -31.80 0.52
CA LEU A 389 -7.43 -32.13 -0.91
C LEU A 389 -7.30 -33.63 -1.11
N LEU A 390 -8.04 -34.15 -2.08
CA LEU A 390 -7.72 -35.43 -2.70
C LEU A 390 -6.80 -35.14 -3.88
N ALA A 391 -5.59 -35.69 -3.86
CA ALA A 391 -4.59 -35.53 -4.90
C ALA A 391 -4.18 -36.90 -5.45
N GLU A 392 -3.66 -36.92 -6.67
CA GLU A 392 -3.15 -38.12 -7.33
C GLU A 392 -1.74 -37.84 -7.84
N ARG A 393 -0.82 -38.77 -7.61
CA ARG A 393 0.55 -38.64 -8.12
C ARG A 393 0.60 -39.05 -9.59
N VAL A 394 1.07 -38.14 -10.43
CA VAL A 394 1.28 -38.38 -11.86
C VAL A 394 2.78 -38.34 -12.15
N GLN A 395 3.27 -39.30 -12.95
CA GLN A 395 4.67 -39.32 -13.39
C GLN A 395 4.75 -38.79 -14.81
N GLU A 396 5.53 -37.74 -15.02
CA GLU A 396 5.85 -37.20 -16.34
C GLU A 396 6.93 -38.05 -17.01
N GLN A 397 6.72 -38.44 -18.27
CA GLN A 397 7.76 -38.98 -19.13
C GLN A 397 8.14 -37.94 -20.19
N PHE A 398 9.44 -37.65 -20.29
CA PHE A 398 10.02 -36.89 -21.39
C PHE A 398 10.46 -37.89 -22.48
N ASN A 399 10.16 -37.62 -23.74
CA ASN A 399 10.72 -38.40 -24.85
C ASN A 399 12.21 -38.05 -24.99
N ASP A 400 13.08 -39.07 -25.03
CA ASP A 400 14.48 -38.93 -25.46
C ASP A 400 14.60 -38.62 -26.96
#